data_AF-A0AAJ0CX54-F1
#
_entry.id   AF-A0AAJ0CX54-F1
#
_cell.length_a   1.000
_cell.length_b   1.000
_cell.length_c   1.000
_cell.angle_alpha   90.00
_cell.angle_beta   90.00
_cell.angle_gamma   90.00
#
_symmetry.space_group_name_H-M   'P 1'
#
loop_
_entity.id
_entity.type
_entity.pdbx_description
1 polymer ?
#
loop_
_entity_poly.entity_id
_entity_poly.type
_entity_poly.pdbx_seq_one_letter_code
_entity_poly.pdbx_strand_id
1 'polypeptide(L)'
;MYPKGYVAPNESQRASGLMEMQRQLKNWEILGPSCLVLRRSLSVASKPSFNGPFHMALLATKTLLYRALMQPATEPKAVIGSHLRTLLLEAIEDFDSLPQYLGEMSEHDLNGFWGRHARSQLVSCINFIIFLNLGAVEAGDKKLSRELLDRLACSMRRLQPLASAEARLFLAPAMMRLKSFTSNYYRRGSLEKVTPAVSIPDDDEIDMKMGEERRAEAEASVISIESGTDGDNAKLSEQN
;
A
#
# COMPACT_ATOMS: atom_id res chain seq x y z
N MET A 1 13.65 -20.56 27.38
CA MET A 1 13.57 -21.35 28.62
C MET A 1 12.35 -20.84 29.38
N TYR A 2 11.26 -21.60 29.44
CA TYR A 2 10.06 -21.16 30.18
C TYR A 2 10.33 -21.27 31.68
N PRO A 3 9.87 -20.30 32.50
CA PRO A 3 10.07 -20.34 33.95
C PRO A 3 9.42 -21.60 34.54
N LYS A 4 10.10 -22.23 35.51
CA LYS A 4 9.57 -23.37 36.25
C LYS A 4 8.23 -22.97 36.90
N GLY A 5 7.15 -23.65 36.52
CA GLY A 5 5.78 -23.34 36.97
C GLY A 5 4.85 -22.74 35.90
N TYR A 6 5.33 -22.51 34.67
CA TYR A 6 4.46 -22.12 33.56
C TYR A 6 3.55 -23.29 33.15
N VAL A 7 2.33 -23.29 33.66
CA VAL A 7 1.24 -24.10 33.10
C VAL A 7 0.78 -23.37 31.85
N ALA A 8 0.95 -23.98 30.68
CA ALA A 8 0.45 -23.42 29.45
C ALA A 8 -1.08 -23.22 29.59
N PRO A 9 -1.60 -22.01 29.37
CA PRO A 9 -3.03 -21.77 29.48
C PRO A 9 -3.78 -22.68 28.51
N ASN A 10 -4.89 -23.25 28.97
CA ASN A 10 -5.74 -24.09 28.13
C ASN A 10 -6.31 -23.26 26.97
N GLU A 11 -6.74 -23.93 25.89
CA GLU A 11 -7.16 -23.25 24.65
C GLU A 11 -8.30 -22.25 24.87
N SER A 12 -9.23 -22.57 25.78
CA SER A 12 -10.32 -21.68 26.19
C SER A 12 -9.82 -20.43 26.93
N GLN A 13 -8.91 -20.55 27.90
CA GLN A 13 -8.33 -19.40 28.60
C GLN A 13 -7.49 -18.52 27.66
N ARG A 14 -6.81 -19.13 26.69
CA ARG A 14 -6.08 -18.39 25.65
C ARG A 14 -7.04 -17.59 24.77
N ALA A 15 -8.12 -18.21 24.29
CA ALA A 15 -9.13 -17.55 23.48
C ALA A 15 -9.80 -16.38 24.23
N SER A 16 -10.21 -16.59 25.49
CA SER A 16 -10.79 -15.52 26.33
C SER A 16 -9.80 -14.38 26.58
N GLY A 17 -8.53 -14.68 26.84
CA GLY A 17 -7.49 -13.66 27.01
C GLY A 17 -7.25 -12.83 25.73
N LEU A 18 -7.29 -13.47 24.56
CA LEU A 18 -7.16 -12.79 23.27
C LEU A 18 -8.39 -11.91 22.95
N MET A 19 -9.61 -12.38 23.24
CA MET A 19 -10.82 -11.57 23.07
C MET A 19 -10.83 -10.34 23.99
N GLU A 20 -10.34 -10.48 25.22
CA GLU A 20 -10.20 -9.35 26.13
C GLU A 20 -9.16 -8.34 25.61
N MET A 21 -8.02 -8.81 25.07
CA MET A 21 -7.06 -7.94 24.38
C MET A 21 -7.67 -7.26 23.15
N GLN A 22 -8.51 -7.95 22.37
CA GLN A 22 -9.24 -7.37 21.24
C GLN A 22 -10.15 -6.23 21.71
N ARG A 23 -10.90 -6.44 22.79
CA ARG A 23 -11.77 -5.43 23.39
C ARG A 23 -10.98 -4.20 23.86
N GLN A 24 -9.85 -4.41 24.51
CA GLN A 24 -8.97 -3.32 24.95
C GLN A 24 -8.40 -2.52 23.76
N LEU A 25 -8.02 -3.22 22.68
CA LEU A 25 -7.53 -2.59 21.45
C LEU A 25 -8.60 -1.85 20.65
N LYS A 26 -9.89 -2.17 20.79
CA LYS A 26 -10.98 -1.34 20.23
C LYS A 26 -11.04 0.04 20.90
N ASN A 27 -10.73 0.12 22.19
CA ASN A 27 -10.73 1.36 22.96
C ASN A 27 -9.38 2.11 22.92
N TRP A 28 -8.40 1.59 22.19
CA TRP A 28 -7.05 2.15 22.19
C TRP A 28 -7.01 3.59 21.65
N GLU A 29 -7.91 3.95 20.74
CA GLU A 29 -7.96 5.31 20.17
C GLU A 29 -8.27 6.38 21.24
N ILE A 30 -8.86 5.94 22.35
CA ILE A 30 -9.16 6.74 23.55
C ILE A 30 -7.97 6.70 24.53
N LEU A 31 -7.17 5.62 24.51
CA LEU A 31 -5.97 5.42 25.34
C LEU A 31 -4.69 6.03 24.74
N GLY A 32 -4.77 6.56 23.51
CA GLY A 32 -3.68 7.31 22.91
C GLY A 32 -3.24 8.44 23.84
N PRO A 33 -1.94 8.60 24.13
CA PRO A 33 -1.48 9.60 25.07
C PRO A 33 -2.02 10.98 24.68
N SER A 34 -2.84 11.59 25.54
CA SER A 34 -3.36 12.95 25.34
C SER A 34 -2.24 14.00 25.29
N CYS A 35 -0.99 13.62 25.57
CA CYS A 35 0.22 14.43 25.45
C CYS A 35 0.87 14.42 24.05
N LEU A 36 0.40 13.57 23.11
CA LEU A 36 0.76 13.65 21.68
C LEU A 36 -0.33 14.38 20.86
N VAL A 37 -1.34 14.93 21.55
CA VAL A 37 -2.40 15.75 20.97
C VAL A 37 -1.85 17.15 20.69
N LEU A 38 -1.18 17.30 19.55
CA LEU A 38 -1.44 18.50 18.75
C LEU A 38 -2.93 18.49 18.49
N ARG A 39 -3.65 19.43 19.13
CA ARG A 39 -5.12 19.55 19.16
C ARG A 39 -5.74 19.00 17.87
N ARG A 40 -6.52 17.92 18.02
CA ARG A 40 -7.59 17.55 17.08
C ARG A 40 -8.41 18.82 16.85
N SER A 41 -8.12 19.54 15.78
CA SER A 41 -9.09 20.49 15.26
C SER A 41 -10.22 19.64 14.71
N LEU A 42 -11.39 19.74 15.31
CA LEU A 42 -12.66 19.22 14.78
C LEU A 42 -13.07 19.96 13.49
N SER A 43 -12.11 20.43 12.69
CA SER A 43 -12.30 20.92 11.35
C SER A 43 -11.94 19.79 10.38
N VAL A 44 -12.92 19.43 9.55
CA VAL A 44 -12.75 18.73 8.28
C VAL A 44 -11.38 19.10 7.64
N ALA A 45 -10.55 18.10 7.35
CA ALA A 45 -9.17 18.18 6.81
C ALA A 45 -7.97 18.20 7.80
N SER A 46 -8.05 17.52 8.96
CA SER A 46 -6.86 17.30 9.80
C SER A 46 -5.97 16.18 9.23
N LYS A 47 -4.84 16.57 8.63
CA LYS A 47 -3.73 15.70 8.17
C LYS A 47 -3.33 14.65 9.21
N PRO A 48 -2.86 13.45 8.79
CA PRO A 48 -2.37 12.44 9.72
C PRO A 48 -1.28 13.01 10.62
N SER A 49 -1.44 12.81 11.93
CA SER A 49 -0.54 13.33 12.95
C SER A 49 0.86 12.69 12.85
N PHE A 50 1.87 13.41 13.34
CA PHE A 50 3.31 13.07 13.48
C PHE A 50 3.65 11.74 14.21
N ASN A 51 2.68 10.86 14.42
CA ASN A 51 2.79 9.63 15.19
C ASN A 51 2.84 8.38 14.30
N GLY A 52 3.50 8.44 13.15
CA GLY A 52 3.54 7.30 12.22
C GLY A 52 4.03 5.99 12.82
N PRO A 53 5.11 5.97 13.61
CA PRO A 53 5.54 4.77 14.33
C PRO A 53 4.48 4.18 15.26
N PHE A 54 3.64 5.03 15.88
CA PHE A 54 2.61 4.61 16.82
C PHE A 54 1.43 3.95 16.10
N HIS A 55 0.96 4.55 14.99
CA HIS A 55 -0.06 3.93 14.13
C HIS A 55 0.41 2.58 13.58
N MET A 56 1.69 2.48 13.17
CA MET A 56 2.26 1.22 12.71
C MET A 56 2.37 0.16 13.83
N ALA A 57 2.73 0.58 15.05
CA ALA A 57 2.79 -0.33 16.20
C ALA A 57 1.41 -0.89 16.56
N LEU A 58 0.37 -0.06 16.51
CA LEU A 58 -1.01 -0.49 16.71
C LEU A 58 -1.44 -1.53 15.68
N LEU A 59 -1.26 -1.22 14.39
CA LEU A 59 -1.67 -2.09 13.29
C LEU A 59 -0.90 -3.42 13.33
N ALA A 60 0.37 -3.39 13.71
CA ALA A 60 1.14 -4.61 13.94
C ALA A 60 0.63 -5.40 15.14
N THR A 61 0.19 -4.75 16.21
CA THR A 61 -0.43 -5.41 17.37
C THR A 61 -1.75 -6.08 16.97
N LYS A 62 -2.62 -5.37 16.24
CA LYS A 62 -3.85 -5.94 15.66
C LYS A 62 -3.53 -7.15 14.77
N THR A 63 -2.48 -7.04 13.95
CA THR A 63 -2.02 -8.16 13.09
C THR A 63 -1.70 -9.39 13.92
N LEU A 64 -0.91 -9.24 14.98
CA LEU A 64 -0.52 -10.36 15.84
C LEU A 64 -1.73 -10.96 16.56
N LEU A 65 -2.64 -10.12 17.04
CA LEU A 65 -3.87 -10.55 17.69
C LEU A 65 -4.75 -11.36 16.75
N TYR A 66 -5.08 -10.84 15.56
CA TYR A 66 -5.90 -11.59 14.60
C TYR A 66 -5.22 -12.88 14.16
N ARG A 67 -3.90 -12.87 13.95
CA ARG A 67 -3.16 -14.11 13.65
C ARG A 67 -3.24 -15.14 14.78
N ALA A 68 -3.27 -14.70 16.03
CA ALA A 68 -3.42 -15.59 17.17
C ALA A 68 -4.86 -16.13 17.30
N LEU A 69 -5.86 -15.29 17.03
CA LEU A 69 -7.28 -15.66 17.05
C LEU A 69 -7.67 -16.58 15.88
N MET A 70 -7.05 -16.40 14.72
CA MET A 70 -7.30 -17.19 13.52
C MET A 70 -6.40 -18.45 13.43
N GLN A 71 -5.70 -18.83 14.50
CA GLN A 71 -4.89 -20.06 14.57
C GLN A 71 -5.69 -21.23 15.15
N PRO A 72 -5.46 -22.47 14.67
CA PRO A 72 -4.44 -22.86 13.70
C PRO A 72 -4.90 -22.68 12.24
N ALA A 73 -3.98 -22.25 11.38
CA ALA A 73 -4.21 -22.11 9.93
C ALA A 73 -4.51 -23.44 9.19
N THR A 74 -4.59 -24.55 9.94
CA THR A 74 -4.97 -25.89 9.49
C THR A 74 -6.45 -26.17 9.64
N GLU A 75 -7.23 -25.30 10.30
CA GLU A 75 -8.68 -25.44 10.24
C GLU A 75 -9.12 -25.28 8.77
N PRO A 76 -9.91 -26.23 8.23
CA PRO A 76 -10.29 -26.17 6.85
C PRO A 76 -11.09 -24.89 6.62
N LYS A 77 -10.65 -24.06 5.67
CA LYS A 77 -11.34 -22.82 5.27
C LYS A 77 -12.83 -23.04 4.93
N ALA A 78 -13.21 -24.29 4.66
CA ALA A 78 -14.55 -24.75 4.35
C ALA A 78 -15.44 -25.03 5.58
N VAL A 79 -14.92 -25.03 6.81
CA VAL A 79 -15.73 -25.28 8.02
C VAL A 79 -16.53 -24.02 8.37
N ILE A 80 -17.85 -24.16 8.30
CA ILE A 80 -18.83 -23.18 8.76
C ILE A 80 -18.62 -22.98 10.26
N GLY A 81 -18.34 -21.75 10.70
CA GLY A 81 -18.14 -21.41 12.11
C GLY A 81 -16.68 -21.38 12.61
N SER A 82 -15.69 -21.64 11.74
CA SER A 82 -14.28 -21.47 12.13
C SER A 82 -13.97 -20.02 12.54
N HIS A 83 -13.04 -19.85 13.49
CA HIS A 83 -12.56 -18.52 13.89
C HIS A 83 -11.98 -17.74 12.70
N LEU A 84 -11.42 -18.44 11.72
CA LEU A 84 -10.95 -17.84 10.47
C LEU A 84 -12.09 -17.16 9.71
N ARG A 85 -13.23 -17.82 9.54
CA ARG A 85 -14.36 -17.29 8.75
C ARG A 85 -15.13 -16.20 9.50
N THR A 86 -15.33 -16.37 10.81
CA THR A 86 -16.09 -15.41 11.63
C THR A 86 -15.34 -14.09 11.81
N LEU A 87 -14.01 -14.14 11.97
CA LEU A 87 -13.18 -12.95 12.17
C LEU A 87 -12.65 -12.35 10.87
N LEU A 88 -12.85 -12.99 9.70
CA LEU A 88 -12.30 -12.53 8.43
C LEU A 88 -12.83 -11.14 8.07
N LEU A 89 -14.14 -10.97 8.09
CA LEU A 89 -14.78 -9.69 7.74
C LEU A 89 -14.40 -8.60 8.73
N GLU A 90 -14.43 -8.89 10.04
CA GLU A 90 -13.99 -7.95 11.07
C GLU A 90 -12.53 -7.52 10.86
N ALA A 91 -11.65 -8.46 10.51
CA ALA A 91 -10.25 -8.16 10.22
C ALA A 91 -10.07 -7.35 8.92
N ILE A 92 -10.88 -7.59 7.89
CA ILE A 92 -10.87 -6.79 6.65
C ILE A 92 -11.27 -5.35 6.96
N GLU A 93 -12.34 -5.14 7.72
CA GLU A 93 -12.81 -3.82 8.14
C GLU A 93 -11.77 -3.09 8.99
N ASP A 94 -11.20 -3.76 10.00
CA ASP A 94 -10.18 -3.18 10.87
C ASP A 94 -8.93 -2.73 10.11
N PHE A 95 -8.54 -3.49 9.07
CA PHE A 95 -7.35 -3.20 8.26
C PHE A 95 -7.59 -2.24 7.11
N ASP A 96 -8.82 -1.81 6.85
CA ASP A 96 -9.10 -0.76 5.86
C ASP A 96 -8.50 0.59 6.25
N SER A 97 -8.27 0.79 7.56
CA SER A 97 -7.56 1.94 8.10
C SER A 97 -6.10 2.05 7.60
N LEU A 98 -5.44 0.94 7.21
CA LEU A 98 -4.03 0.98 6.79
C LEU A 98 -3.85 1.63 5.40
N PRO A 99 -4.56 1.20 4.34
CA PRO A 99 -4.51 1.89 3.04
C PRO A 99 -4.89 3.36 3.13
N GLN A 100 -5.87 3.70 3.95
CA GLN A 100 -6.27 5.08 4.20
C GLN A 100 -5.13 5.88 4.84
N TYR A 101 -4.57 5.36 5.93
CA TYR A 101 -3.45 5.99 6.63
C TYR A 101 -2.24 6.22 5.70
N LEU A 102 -1.85 5.22 4.91
CA LEU A 102 -0.78 5.35 3.91
C LEU A 102 -1.18 6.27 2.75
N GLY A 103 -2.46 6.35 2.41
CA GLY A 103 -3.01 7.20 1.35
C GLY A 103 -3.02 8.69 1.71
N GLU A 104 -3.17 9.01 2.99
CA GLU A 104 -3.20 10.39 3.51
C GLU A 104 -1.81 10.90 3.94
N MET A 105 -0.82 10.01 4.07
CA MET A 105 0.54 10.34 4.49
C MET A 105 1.20 11.36 3.56
N SER A 106 1.72 12.44 4.13
CA SER A 106 2.46 13.46 3.41
C SER A 106 3.93 13.06 3.19
N GLU A 107 4.62 13.79 2.31
CA GLU A 107 6.07 13.62 2.12
C GLU A 107 6.85 13.84 3.42
N HIS A 108 6.42 14.81 4.25
CA HIS A 108 7.07 15.08 5.53
C HIS A 108 6.91 13.91 6.51
N ASP A 109 5.72 13.33 6.60
CA ASP A 109 5.45 12.18 7.47
C ASP A 109 6.22 10.94 7.03
N LEU A 110 6.24 10.70 5.70
CA LEU A 110 6.94 9.56 5.11
C LEU A 110 8.45 9.63 5.34
N ASN A 111 9.03 10.83 5.25
CA ASN A 111 10.46 11.05 5.45
C ASN A 111 10.83 11.35 6.91
N GLY A 112 9.86 11.26 7.82
CA GLY A 112 10.06 11.37 9.25
C GLY A 112 10.74 10.15 9.89
N PHE A 113 10.81 10.17 11.22
CA PHE A 113 11.44 9.10 11.97
C PHE A 113 10.48 7.89 12.12
N TRP A 114 10.88 6.75 11.54
CA TRP A 114 10.08 5.51 11.58
C TRP A 114 10.47 4.53 12.71
N GLY A 115 11.49 4.83 13.51
CA GLY A 115 11.96 3.90 14.55
C GLY A 115 12.48 2.56 14.00
N ARG A 116 13.14 1.78 14.85
CA ARG A 116 13.80 0.52 14.44
C ARG A 116 12.84 -0.54 13.91
N HIS A 117 11.62 -0.59 14.44
CA HIS A 117 10.68 -1.69 14.22
C HIS A 117 9.59 -1.42 13.18
N ALA A 118 9.41 -0.18 12.71
CA ALA A 118 8.33 0.11 11.77
C ALA A 118 8.42 -0.70 10.49
N ARG A 119 9.64 -0.92 9.96
CA ARG A 119 9.82 -1.76 8.76
C ARG A 119 9.23 -3.16 8.94
N SER A 120 9.55 -3.82 10.05
CA SER A 120 9.00 -5.15 10.37
C SER A 120 7.50 -5.10 10.64
N GLN A 121 7.00 -4.01 11.24
CA GLN A 121 5.58 -3.81 11.50
C GLN A 121 4.78 -3.67 10.19
N LEU A 122 5.25 -2.83 9.26
CA LEU A 122 4.64 -2.65 7.94
C LEU A 122 4.61 -3.96 7.15
N VAL A 123 5.73 -4.67 7.13
CA VAL A 123 5.83 -6.00 6.52
C VAL A 123 4.80 -6.96 7.11
N SER A 124 4.65 -7.01 8.43
CA SER A 124 3.69 -7.87 9.10
C SER A 124 2.25 -7.52 8.72
N CYS A 125 1.91 -6.23 8.68
CA CYS A 125 0.57 -5.78 8.28
C CYS A 125 0.23 -6.17 6.84
N ILE A 126 1.17 -5.98 5.91
CA ILE A 126 0.96 -6.35 4.49
C ILE A 126 0.84 -7.87 4.33
N ASN A 127 1.68 -8.64 5.01
CA ASN A 127 1.57 -10.09 5.02
C ASN A 127 0.21 -10.56 5.55
N PHE A 128 -0.34 -9.84 6.52
CA PHE A 128 -1.65 -10.14 7.07
C PHE A 128 -2.77 -9.82 6.08
N ILE A 129 -2.74 -8.68 5.38
CA ILE A 129 -3.73 -8.39 4.32
C ILE A 129 -3.65 -9.41 3.17
N ILE A 130 -2.44 -9.85 2.81
CA ILE A 130 -2.24 -10.96 1.86
C ILE A 130 -2.87 -12.26 2.42
N PHE A 131 -2.66 -12.55 3.71
CA PHE A 131 -3.27 -13.69 4.37
C PHE A 131 -4.81 -13.62 4.35
N LEU A 132 -5.42 -12.45 4.63
CA LEU A 132 -6.87 -12.26 4.53
C LEU A 132 -7.38 -12.56 3.11
N ASN A 133 -6.67 -12.08 2.09
CA ASN A 133 -7.00 -12.39 0.69
C ASN A 133 -6.92 -13.87 0.35
N LEU A 134 -5.94 -14.57 0.90
CA LEU A 134 -5.81 -16.02 0.73
C LEU A 134 -6.82 -16.80 1.58
N GLY A 135 -7.29 -16.23 2.69
CA GLY A 135 -8.27 -16.80 3.60
C GLY A 135 -9.71 -16.68 3.10
N ALA A 136 -10.00 -15.71 2.24
CA ALA A 136 -11.33 -15.47 1.68
C ALA A 136 -11.82 -16.65 0.81
N VAL A 137 -12.95 -17.23 1.20
CA VAL A 137 -13.57 -18.37 0.49
C VAL A 137 -14.77 -17.92 -0.33
N GLU A 138 -15.65 -17.12 0.26
CA GLU A 138 -16.88 -16.65 -0.37
C GLU A 138 -16.59 -15.58 -1.42
N ALA A 139 -17.46 -15.48 -2.44
CA ALA A 139 -17.30 -14.50 -3.50
C ALA A 139 -17.34 -13.04 -2.98
N GLY A 140 -18.18 -12.79 -1.97
CA GLY A 140 -18.26 -11.49 -1.28
C GLY A 140 -16.96 -11.14 -0.56
N ASP A 141 -16.50 -12.02 0.32
CA ASP A 141 -15.25 -11.83 1.08
C ASP A 141 -14.04 -11.66 0.16
N LYS A 142 -13.97 -12.44 -0.93
CA LYS A 142 -12.90 -12.33 -1.95
C LYS A 142 -12.89 -10.96 -2.64
N LYS A 143 -14.07 -10.40 -2.88
CA LYS A 143 -14.19 -9.06 -3.48
C LYS A 143 -13.71 -8.01 -2.49
N LEU A 144 -14.20 -8.04 -1.25
CA LEU A 144 -13.82 -7.08 -0.20
C LEU A 144 -12.32 -7.14 0.11
N SER A 145 -11.76 -8.34 0.26
CA SER A 145 -10.33 -8.51 0.52
C SER A 145 -9.48 -8.00 -0.65
N ARG A 146 -9.94 -8.19 -1.89
CA ARG A 146 -9.26 -7.72 -3.10
C ARG A 146 -9.28 -6.21 -3.19
N GLU A 147 -10.43 -5.59 -2.95
CA GLU A 147 -10.56 -4.13 -2.92
C GLU A 147 -9.62 -3.51 -1.87
N LEU A 148 -9.53 -4.12 -0.69
CA LEU A 148 -8.57 -3.72 0.35
C LEU A 148 -7.11 -3.80 -0.15
N LEU A 149 -6.75 -4.89 -0.82
CA LEU A 149 -5.41 -5.09 -1.38
C LEU A 149 -5.08 -4.07 -2.49
N ASP A 150 -6.06 -3.76 -3.33
CA ASP A 150 -5.91 -2.82 -4.43
C ASP A 150 -5.74 -1.39 -3.90
N ARG A 151 -6.53 -1.00 -2.90
CA ARG A 151 -6.35 0.26 -2.16
C ARG A 151 -4.96 0.35 -1.55
N LEU A 152 -4.50 -0.72 -0.89
CA LEU A 152 -3.16 -0.79 -0.31
C LEU A 152 -2.06 -0.61 -1.36
N ALA A 153 -2.19 -1.29 -2.50
CA ALA A 153 -1.24 -1.20 -3.61
C ALA A 153 -1.23 0.19 -4.25
N CYS A 154 -2.38 0.84 -4.33
CA CYS A 154 -2.50 2.22 -4.77
C CYS A 154 -1.76 3.17 -3.82
N SER A 155 -2.07 3.12 -2.52
CA SER A 155 -1.43 3.96 -1.50
C SER A 155 0.09 3.77 -1.46
N MET A 156 0.57 2.52 -1.51
CA MET A 156 2.01 2.22 -1.51
C MET A 156 2.72 2.72 -2.78
N ARG A 157 2.09 2.65 -3.96
CA ARG A 157 2.65 3.21 -5.21
C ARG A 157 2.71 4.72 -5.16
N ARG A 158 1.69 5.39 -4.61
CA ARG A 158 1.66 6.84 -4.43
C ARG A 158 2.83 7.35 -3.56
N LEU A 159 3.22 6.58 -2.54
CA LEU A 159 4.33 6.96 -1.64
C LEU A 159 5.72 6.79 -2.26
N GLN A 160 5.89 5.97 -3.29
CA GLN A 160 7.20 5.74 -3.94
C GLN A 160 7.91 7.02 -4.41
N PRO A 161 7.26 7.91 -5.19
CA PRO A 161 7.92 9.13 -5.66
C PRO A 161 8.22 10.12 -4.53
N LEU A 162 7.54 10.03 -3.39
CA LEU A 162 7.70 10.93 -2.25
C LEU A 162 8.81 10.47 -1.28
N ALA A 163 9.37 9.28 -1.47
CA ALA A 163 10.26 8.64 -0.52
C ALA A 163 11.73 9.05 -0.70
N SER A 164 12.33 9.58 0.36
CA SER A 164 13.79 9.72 0.55
C SER A 164 14.53 8.37 0.43
N ALA A 165 15.86 8.39 0.46
CA ALA A 165 16.65 7.15 0.47
C ALA A 165 16.29 6.25 1.68
N GLU A 166 16.14 6.85 2.86
CA GLU A 166 15.80 6.18 4.11
C GLU A 166 14.36 5.64 4.08
N ALA A 167 13.41 6.46 3.63
CA ALA A 167 12.01 6.03 3.49
C ALA A 167 11.86 4.91 2.45
N ARG A 168 12.66 4.91 1.38
CA ARG A 168 12.70 3.79 0.42
C ARG A 168 13.16 2.50 1.08
N LEU A 169 14.14 2.52 1.98
CA LEU A 169 14.55 1.34 2.75
C LEU A 169 13.46 0.84 3.71
N PHE A 170 12.57 1.72 4.16
CA PHE A 170 11.39 1.36 4.93
C PHE A 170 10.29 0.71 4.06
N LEU A 171 9.96 1.31 2.92
CA LEU A 171 8.88 0.84 2.03
C LEU A 171 9.26 -0.38 1.18
N ALA A 172 10.52 -0.52 0.75
CA ALA A 172 10.92 -1.50 -0.25
C ALA A 172 10.54 -2.95 0.08
N PRO A 173 10.78 -3.50 1.29
CA PRO A 173 10.43 -4.88 1.60
C PRO A 173 8.93 -5.16 1.55
N ALA A 174 8.15 -4.16 1.97
CA ALA A 174 6.69 -4.16 1.95
C ALA A 174 6.16 -4.15 0.51
N MET A 175 6.69 -3.26 -0.33
CA MET A 175 6.33 -3.17 -1.74
C MET A 175 6.71 -4.42 -2.53
N MET A 176 7.88 -5.00 -2.29
CA MET A 176 8.31 -6.21 -2.98
C MET A 176 7.32 -7.34 -2.72
N ARG A 177 6.91 -7.54 -1.46
CA ARG A 177 5.90 -8.57 -1.13
C ARG A 177 4.57 -8.33 -1.83
N LEU A 178 4.11 -7.08 -1.84
CA LEU A 178 2.85 -6.74 -2.50
C LEU A 178 2.93 -6.98 -4.01
N LYS A 179 4.01 -6.53 -4.67
CA LYS A 179 4.26 -6.76 -6.10
C LYS A 179 4.38 -8.25 -6.44
N SER A 180 5.13 -9.01 -5.65
CA SER A 180 5.27 -10.45 -5.85
C SER A 180 3.93 -11.16 -5.69
N PHE A 181 3.12 -10.78 -4.71
CA PHE A 181 1.80 -11.37 -4.53
C PHE A 181 0.86 -11.01 -5.67
N THR A 182 0.70 -9.72 -6.01
CA THR A 182 -0.23 -9.29 -7.07
C THR A 182 0.16 -9.87 -8.42
N SER A 183 1.44 -9.83 -8.80
CA SER A 183 1.92 -10.40 -10.06
C SER A 183 1.59 -11.91 -10.18
N ASN A 184 1.80 -12.70 -9.12
CA ASN A 184 1.47 -14.12 -9.12
C ASN A 184 -0.04 -14.38 -9.02
N TYR A 185 -0.76 -13.59 -8.24
CA TYR A 185 -2.19 -13.75 -8.00
C TYR A 185 -3.01 -13.43 -9.24
N TYR A 186 -2.72 -12.32 -9.93
CA TYR A 186 -3.37 -12.00 -11.21
C TYR A 186 -2.97 -12.98 -12.32
N ARG A 187 -1.72 -13.44 -12.36
CA ARG A 187 -1.30 -14.48 -13.32
C ARG A 187 -2.06 -15.80 -13.12
N ARG A 188 -2.37 -16.17 -11.88
CA ARG A 188 -3.20 -17.36 -11.57
C ARG A 188 -4.70 -17.12 -11.78
N GLY A 189 -5.20 -15.92 -11.47
CA GLY A 189 -6.59 -15.53 -11.73
C GLY A 189 -6.92 -15.39 -13.23
N SER A 190 -5.92 -15.16 -14.07
CA SER A 190 -6.07 -15.08 -15.53
C SER A 190 -6.25 -16.44 -16.22
N LEU A 191 -6.19 -17.57 -15.48
CA LEU A 191 -6.53 -18.90 -16.01
C LEU A 191 -8.01 -19.25 -15.87
N GLU A 192 -8.81 -18.43 -15.18
CA GLU A 192 -10.27 -18.48 -15.23
C GLU A 192 -10.78 -17.27 -16.02
N LYS A 193 -10.88 -17.46 -17.34
CA LYS A 193 -11.43 -16.56 -18.38
C LYS A 193 -10.58 -15.33 -18.75
N VAL A 194 -9.72 -15.49 -19.76
CA VAL A 194 -9.68 -14.57 -20.93
C VAL A 194 -9.25 -15.38 -22.17
N THR A 195 -10.20 -15.71 -23.05
CA THR A 195 -9.91 -15.82 -24.49
C THR A 195 -9.62 -14.43 -25.05
N PRO A 196 -8.66 -14.28 -25.98
CA PRO A 196 -8.00 -13.01 -26.25
C PRO A 196 -8.88 -12.13 -27.12
N ALA A 197 -9.08 -10.89 -26.72
CA ALA A 197 -9.55 -9.82 -27.60
C ALA A 197 -9.21 -8.45 -27.00
N VAL A 198 -7.91 -8.14 -26.89
CA VAL A 198 -7.34 -6.81 -27.15
C VAL A 198 -5.86 -7.05 -27.43
N SER A 199 -5.45 -6.83 -28.68
CA SER A 199 -4.06 -6.77 -29.11
C SER A 199 -3.39 -5.59 -28.39
N ILE A 200 -2.48 -5.89 -27.48
CA ILE A 200 -1.48 -4.92 -27.01
C ILE A 200 -0.36 -4.98 -28.07
N PRO A 201 0.03 -3.85 -28.70
CA PRO A 201 1.13 -3.87 -29.65
C PRO A 201 2.41 -4.25 -28.92
N ASP A 202 3.20 -5.13 -29.53
CA ASP A 202 4.51 -5.53 -29.04
C ASP A 202 5.41 -4.28 -28.90
N ASP A 203 6.22 -4.24 -27.83
CA ASP A 203 7.11 -3.12 -27.47
C ASP A 203 8.12 -2.76 -28.58
N ASP A 204 8.28 -3.60 -29.61
CA ASP A 204 9.12 -3.34 -30.79
C ASP A 204 8.47 -2.35 -31.80
N GLU A 205 7.15 -2.15 -31.75
CA GLU A 205 6.44 -1.23 -32.67
C GLU A 205 6.44 0.24 -32.16
N ILE A 206 6.72 0.44 -30.87
CA ILE A 206 6.76 1.77 -30.23
C ILE A 206 8.08 2.49 -30.57
N ASP A 207 9.19 1.75 -30.64
CA ASP A 207 10.50 2.34 -31.00
C ASP A 207 10.59 2.72 -32.49
N MET A 208 9.81 2.06 -33.36
CA MET A 208 9.77 2.41 -34.78
C MET A 208 8.96 3.69 -35.04
N LYS A 209 7.84 3.90 -34.32
CA LYS A 209 7.01 5.12 -34.44
C LYS A 209 7.67 6.35 -33.83
N MET A 210 8.43 6.19 -32.74
CA MET A 210 9.21 7.27 -32.13
C MET A 210 10.38 7.74 -33.01
N GLY A 211 10.86 6.90 -33.94
CA GLY A 211 11.89 7.23 -34.92
C GLY A 211 11.38 8.03 -36.13
N GLU A 212 10.15 7.77 -36.59
CA GLU A 212 9.55 8.47 -37.72
C GLU A 212 9.02 9.86 -37.35
N GLU A 213 8.45 10.04 -36.14
CA GLU A 213 7.99 11.35 -35.66
C GLU A 213 9.15 12.35 -35.47
N ARG A 214 10.31 11.87 -34.98
CA ARG A 214 11.51 12.72 -34.83
C ARG A 214 12.16 13.10 -36.16
N ARG A 215 11.94 12.32 -37.22
CA ARG A 215 12.44 12.63 -38.56
C ARG A 215 11.56 13.66 -39.28
N ALA A 216 10.25 13.61 -39.05
CA ALA A 216 9.31 14.61 -39.55
C ALA A 216 9.47 15.98 -38.87
N GLU A 217 9.75 16.04 -37.56
CA GLU A 217 10.05 17.30 -36.87
C GLU A 217 11.39 17.93 -37.29
N ALA A 218 12.40 17.10 -37.60
CA ALA A 218 13.68 17.58 -38.11
C ALA A 218 13.57 18.17 -39.53
N GLU A 219 12.74 17.58 -40.40
CA GLU A 219 12.52 18.10 -41.76
C GLU A 219 11.67 19.39 -41.76
N ALA A 220 10.72 19.55 -40.84
CA ALA A 220 9.95 20.79 -40.68
C ALA A 220 10.79 21.96 -40.13
N SER A 221 11.81 21.67 -39.31
CA SER A 221 12.72 22.69 -38.77
C SER A 221 13.76 23.18 -39.80
N VAL A 222 14.11 22.35 -40.80
CA VAL A 222 15.04 22.75 -41.88
C VAL A 222 14.34 23.67 -42.90
N ILE A 223 13.06 23.44 -43.20
CA ILE A 223 12.27 24.26 -44.13
C ILE A 223 12.01 25.68 -43.58
N SER A 224 12.00 25.86 -42.26
CA SER A 224 11.81 27.18 -41.63
C SER A 224 13.06 28.05 -41.61
N ILE A 225 14.25 27.50 -41.92
CA ILE A 225 15.51 28.27 -41.94
C ILE A 225 15.80 28.87 -43.33
N GLU A 226 15.23 28.33 -44.42
CA GLU A 226 15.48 28.80 -45.79
C GLU A 226 14.52 29.90 -46.29
N SER A 227 13.57 30.40 -45.49
CA SER A 227 12.63 31.46 -45.91
C SER A 227 12.84 32.82 -45.20
N GLY A 228 13.96 33.00 -44.49
CA GLY A 228 14.24 34.19 -43.67
C GLY A 228 15.41 35.06 -44.13
N THR A 229 15.78 35.06 -45.42
CA THR A 229 16.81 35.96 -45.95
C THR A 229 16.32 36.69 -47.18
N ASP A 230 15.56 37.78 -46.98
CA ASP A 230 15.70 38.96 -47.83
C ASP A 230 15.00 40.18 -47.21
N GLY A 231 15.74 41.29 -47.15
CA GLY A 231 15.19 42.62 -46.87
C GLY A 231 15.35 43.12 -45.44
N ASP A 232 16.50 43.71 -45.13
CA ASP A 232 16.56 45.09 -44.60
C ASP A 232 18.01 45.50 -44.36
N ASN A 233 18.65 45.92 -45.45
CA ASN A 233 19.93 46.61 -45.44
C ASN A 233 19.68 48.02 -45.98
N ALA A 234 19.25 48.96 -45.13
CA ALA A 234 19.31 50.38 -45.45
C ALA A 234 19.25 51.26 -44.20
N LYS A 235 20.24 52.17 -44.12
CA LYS A 235 20.36 53.36 -43.25
C LYS A 235 21.16 53.19 -41.94
N LEU A 236 22.47 53.12 -42.12
CA LEU A 236 23.44 53.80 -41.25
C LEU A 236 24.21 54.81 -42.11
N SER A 237 23.85 56.08 -42.01
CA SER A 237 24.70 57.20 -42.41
C SER A 237 24.43 58.38 -41.48
N GLU A 238 25.52 58.96 -40.99
CA GLU A 238 25.65 60.25 -40.30
C GLU A 238 25.33 60.31 -38.79
N GLN A 239 26.39 60.20 -37.97
CA GLN A 239 26.82 61.30 -37.08
C GLN A 239 28.12 60.90 -36.36
N ASN A 240 29.25 61.38 -36.91
CA ASN A 240 30.42 61.87 -36.18
C ASN A 240 31.28 62.69 -37.15
#